data_AF-A0A4Q6ATI3-F1
#
_entry.id   AF-A0A4Q6ATI3-F1
#
_cell.length_a   1.000
_cell.length_b   1.000
_cell.length_c   1.000
_cell.angle_alpha   90.00
_cell.angle_beta   90.00
_cell.angle_gamma   90.00
#
_symmetry.space_group_name_H-M   'P 1'
#
loop_
_entity.id
_entity.type
_entity.pdbx_description
1 polymer ?
#
loop_
_entity_poly.entity_id
_entity_poly.type
_entity_poly.pdbx_seq_one_letter_code
_entity_poly.pdbx_strand_id
1 'polypeptide(L)'
;MNKMIIRTTRLFAFLLALSLSFASAKAADWYVKTTGNNATGTGSAASPYRTITFAISKAAPGDVIHIGTGTFTEQVEIAKNLTLIGEGPAATIIAAPATLPVSFYRDIQYLPLVYAHDAANVVIKNLSADGNTFESATAAFAGIAYSQAGGLVDNVKISTAPNPVPYSNQLGYGFLANADNNTARNITLSNSTIISYQRFAAGFLGKDLTGTADGNTILGAGKTDAVTQNGILVSLQAAATVKNNTIKNFMYTGGNLTAIGIYAIDAKPVTITGNQLTDCQTAIFCINSTGTQITQNRIVFNAATYDDNIDYSWGVLVEKGNYTVSQNEIDGGGEGT
;
A
#
# COMPACT_ATOMS: atom_id res chain seq x y z
N MET A 1 -90.77 0.81 1.15
CA MET A 1 -89.76 1.80 0.71
C MET A 1 -88.47 1.07 0.40
N ASN A 2 -88.14 0.96 -0.88
CA ASN A 2 -87.02 0.19 -1.42
C ASN A 2 -85.66 0.77 -0.97
N LYS A 3 -84.83 -0.03 -0.31
CA LYS A 3 -83.39 0.26 -0.15
C LYS A 3 -82.58 -0.57 -1.15
N MET A 4 -82.01 0.14 -2.10
CA MET A 4 -81.11 -0.28 -3.17
C MET A 4 -79.83 -0.88 -2.60
N ILE A 5 -79.51 -2.12 -2.97
CA ILE A 5 -78.25 -2.81 -2.63
C ILE A 5 -77.25 -2.54 -3.77
N ILE A 6 -76.23 -1.72 -3.51
CA ILE A 6 -75.11 -1.51 -4.42
C ILE A 6 -74.05 -2.58 -4.11
N ARG A 7 -73.81 -3.50 -5.04
CA ARG A 7 -72.71 -4.47 -5.02
C ARG A 7 -71.48 -3.84 -5.66
N THR A 8 -70.45 -3.52 -4.87
CA THR A 8 -69.12 -3.16 -5.40
C THR A 8 -68.22 -4.40 -5.41
N THR A 9 -67.91 -4.86 -6.60
CA THR A 9 -67.04 -5.99 -6.92
C THR A 9 -65.60 -5.66 -6.52
N ARG A 10 -64.99 -6.45 -5.63
CA ARG A 10 -63.56 -6.32 -5.29
C ARG A 10 -62.73 -7.02 -6.37
N LEU A 11 -61.96 -6.24 -7.11
CA LEU A 11 -60.95 -6.70 -8.07
C LEU A 11 -59.73 -7.21 -7.26
N PHE A 12 -59.51 -8.52 -7.23
CA PHE A 12 -58.28 -9.12 -6.70
C PHE A 12 -57.21 -9.10 -7.79
N ALA A 13 -56.25 -8.17 -7.69
CA ALA A 13 -55.04 -8.22 -8.50
C ALA A 13 -54.02 -9.16 -7.83
N PHE A 14 -53.79 -10.32 -8.46
CA PHE A 14 -52.70 -11.24 -8.09
C PHE A 14 -51.36 -10.61 -8.50
N LEU A 15 -50.64 -10.03 -7.54
CA LEU A 15 -49.25 -9.64 -7.73
C LEU A 15 -48.37 -10.86 -7.42
N LEU A 16 -47.95 -11.59 -8.45
CA LEU A 16 -46.98 -12.68 -8.32
C LEU A 16 -45.60 -12.04 -8.09
N ALA A 17 -45.22 -11.84 -6.84
CA ALA A 17 -43.88 -11.43 -6.46
C ALA A 17 -42.92 -12.59 -6.76
N LEU A 18 -42.21 -12.50 -7.90
CA LEU A 18 -41.08 -13.35 -8.22
C LEU A 18 -39.94 -12.98 -7.27
N SER A 19 -39.89 -13.63 -6.11
CA SER A 19 -38.77 -13.52 -5.19
C SER A 19 -37.58 -14.25 -5.80
N LEU A 20 -36.76 -13.50 -6.54
CA LEU A 20 -35.40 -13.92 -6.83
C LEU A 20 -34.66 -14.00 -5.49
N SER A 21 -34.58 -15.22 -4.97
CA SER A 21 -33.65 -15.56 -3.90
C SER A 21 -32.24 -15.39 -4.46
N PHE A 22 -31.64 -14.23 -4.22
CA PHE A 22 -30.19 -14.09 -4.34
C PHE A 22 -29.58 -14.96 -3.24
N ALA A 23 -29.28 -16.22 -3.56
CA ALA A 23 -28.36 -16.99 -2.76
C ALA A 23 -27.06 -16.18 -2.71
N SER A 24 -26.69 -15.70 -1.53
CA SER A 24 -25.35 -15.14 -1.31
C SER A 24 -24.36 -16.25 -1.68
N ALA A 25 -23.70 -16.11 -2.82
CA ALA A 25 -22.66 -17.04 -3.23
C ALA A 25 -21.58 -16.99 -2.13
N LYS A 26 -21.44 -18.09 -1.38
CA LYS A 26 -20.41 -18.21 -0.36
C LYS A 26 -19.06 -18.10 -1.06
N ALA A 27 -18.19 -17.21 -0.59
CA ALA A 27 -16.79 -17.14 -1.02
C ALA A 27 -16.15 -18.54 -0.98
N ALA A 28 -15.52 -18.95 -2.07
CA ALA A 28 -14.80 -20.21 -2.16
C ALA A 28 -13.35 -20.03 -1.69
N ASP A 29 -12.78 -21.13 -1.19
CA ASP A 29 -11.36 -21.23 -0.84
C ASP A 29 -10.60 -21.95 -1.95
N TRP A 30 -9.53 -21.31 -2.42
CA TRP A 30 -8.57 -21.86 -3.37
C TRP A 30 -7.22 -22.04 -2.71
N TYR A 31 -6.51 -23.11 -3.06
CA TYR A 31 -5.23 -23.46 -2.45
C TYR A 31 -4.13 -23.54 -3.51
N VAL A 32 -3.00 -22.92 -3.20
CA VAL A 32 -1.81 -22.86 -4.05
C VAL A 32 -0.62 -23.43 -3.28
N LYS A 33 0.15 -24.32 -3.92
CA LYS A 33 1.44 -24.83 -3.40
C LYS A 33 2.46 -24.91 -4.54
N THR A 34 3.74 -24.73 -4.23
CA THR A 34 4.83 -24.91 -5.21
C THR A 34 4.86 -26.32 -5.83
N THR A 35 4.40 -27.33 -5.08
CA THR A 35 4.24 -28.72 -5.52
C THR A 35 2.88 -29.02 -6.17
N GLY A 36 2.01 -28.02 -6.32
CA GLY A 36 0.68 -28.17 -6.92
C GLY A 36 0.74 -28.37 -8.45
N ASN A 37 -0.43 -28.44 -9.07
CA ASN A 37 -0.53 -28.67 -10.52
C ASN A 37 -1.68 -27.85 -11.13
N ASN A 38 -1.41 -27.03 -12.16
CA ASN A 38 -2.44 -26.22 -12.82
C ASN A 38 -3.32 -27.02 -13.81
N ALA A 39 -2.84 -28.17 -14.29
CA ALA A 39 -3.58 -29.00 -15.24
C ALA A 39 -4.49 -30.01 -14.53
N THR A 40 -4.01 -30.62 -13.44
CA THR A 40 -4.74 -31.69 -12.72
C THR A 40 -5.22 -31.28 -11.33
N GLY A 41 -4.72 -30.16 -10.80
CA GLY A 41 -5.20 -29.62 -9.53
C GLY A 41 -6.67 -29.23 -9.62
N THR A 42 -7.39 -29.37 -8.51
CA THR A 42 -8.77 -28.88 -8.40
C THR A 42 -8.85 -27.54 -7.68
N GLY A 43 -7.72 -27.06 -7.15
CA GLY A 43 -7.67 -25.86 -6.32
C GLY A 43 -8.11 -26.09 -4.88
N SER A 44 -8.41 -27.34 -4.51
CA SER A 44 -8.68 -27.74 -3.12
C SER A 44 -7.38 -27.94 -2.33
N ALA A 45 -7.46 -27.95 -1.01
CA ALA A 45 -6.28 -28.18 -0.14
C ALA A 45 -5.56 -29.51 -0.42
N ALA A 46 -6.32 -30.55 -0.83
CA ALA A 46 -5.78 -31.87 -1.16
C ALA A 46 -5.19 -31.95 -2.59
N SER A 47 -5.62 -31.07 -3.49
CA SER A 47 -5.16 -31.02 -4.88
C SER A 47 -4.98 -29.55 -5.32
N PRO A 48 -3.97 -28.85 -4.77
CA PRO A 48 -3.80 -27.42 -4.96
C PRO A 48 -3.30 -27.09 -6.37
N TYR A 49 -3.55 -25.85 -6.77
CA TYR A 49 -2.91 -25.26 -7.94
C TYR A 49 -1.43 -24.98 -7.69
N ARG A 50 -0.67 -24.82 -8.77
CA ARG A 50 0.77 -24.55 -8.72
C ARG A 50 1.10 -23.06 -8.60
N THR A 51 0.33 -22.21 -9.29
CA THR A 51 0.61 -20.77 -9.37
C THR A 51 -0.55 -19.93 -8.82
N ILE A 52 -0.20 -18.77 -8.28
CA ILE A 52 -1.14 -17.81 -7.68
C ILE A 52 -2.02 -17.21 -8.79
N THR A 53 -1.41 -16.80 -9.90
CA THR A 53 -2.11 -16.29 -11.10
C THR A 53 -3.14 -17.27 -11.66
N PHE A 54 -2.85 -18.58 -11.63
CA PHE A 54 -3.82 -19.57 -12.07
C PHE A 54 -5.01 -19.66 -11.11
N ALA A 55 -4.79 -19.65 -9.80
CA ALA A 55 -5.88 -19.60 -8.82
C ALA A 55 -6.74 -18.34 -9.00
N ILE A 56 -6.13 -17.16 -9.20
CA ILE A 56 -6.85 -15.91 -9.48
C ILE A 56 -7.73 -16.02 -10.73
N SER A 57 -7.25 -16.71 -11.79
CA SER A 57 -8.01 -16.91 -13.01
C SER A 57 -9.27 -17.78 -12.81
N LYS A 58 -9.27 -18.63 -11.77
CA LYS A 58 -10.40 -19.51 -11.41
C LYS A 58 -11.34 -18.88 -10.39
N ALA A 59 -10.80 -18.02 -9.55
CA ALA A 59 -11.53 -17.37 -8.48
C ALA A 59 -12.60 -16.38 -8.99
N ALA A 60 -13.76 -16.41 -8.34
CA ALA A 60 -14.81 -15.41 -8.45
C ALA A 60 -14.54 -14.23 -7.50
N PRO A 61 -15.13 -13.04 -7.75
CA PRO A 61 -15.03 -11.94 -6.81
C PRO A 61 -15.55 -12.35 -5.41
N GLY A 62 -14.75 -12.08 -4.38
CA GLY A 62 -15.03 -12.42 -2.99
C GLY A 62 -14.30 -13.67 -2.49
N ASP A 63 -13.72 -14.48 -3.38
CA ASP A 63 -13.02 -15.71 -3.00
C ASP A 63 -11.70 -15.44 -2.24
N VAL A 64 -11.24 -16.49 -1.53
CA VAL A 64 -10.00 -16.52 -0.77
C VAL A 64 -9.01 -17.47 -1.43
N ILE A 65 -7.76 -17.04 -1.56
CA ILE A 65 -6.64 -17.82 -2.08
C ILE A 65 -5.62 -18.01 -0.96
N HIS A 66 -5.50 -19.24 -0.47
CA HIS A 66 -4.50 -19.68 0.49
C HIS A 66 -3.24 -20.11 -0.25
N ILE A 67 -2.12 -19.47 0.08
CA ILE A 67 -0.85 -19.65 -0.58
C ILE A 67 0.09 -20.33 0.43
N GLY A 68 0.42 -21.59 0.16
CA GLY A 68 1.29 -22.36 1.03
C GLY A 68 2.72 -21.81 1.10
N THR A 69 3.55 -22.49 1.88
CA THR A 69 4.96 -22.15 2.02
C THR A 69 5.72 -22.34 0.71
N GLY A 70 6.68 -21.46 0.44
CA GLY A 70 7.60 -21.55 -0.69
C GLY A 70 7.76 -20.23 -1.43
N THR A 71 8.60 -20.27 -2.46
CA THR A 71 8.83 -19.14 -3.37
C THR A 71 8.04 -19.35 -4.66
N PHE A 72 7.18 -18.38 -4.98
CA PHE A 72 6.38 -18.30 -6.19
C PHE A 72 6.98 -17.22 -7.08
N THR A 73 7.73 -17.62 -8.10
CA THR A 73 8.34 -16.69 -9.06
C THR A 73 7.34 -16.36 -10.17
N GLU A 74 6.51 -15.35 -9.94
CA GLU A 74 5.48 -14.89 -10.87
C GLU A 74 5.10 -13.43 -10.61
N GLN A 75 4.60 -12.74 -11.63
CA GLN A 75 3.93 -11.45 -11.47
C GLN A 75 2.45 -11.70 -11.19
N VAL A 76 1.90 -11.07 -10.14
CA VAL A 76 0.52 -11.30 -9.69
C VAL A 76 -0.36 -10.11 -10.04
N GLU A 77 -1.42 -10.33 -10.81
CA GLU A 77 -2.41 -9.31 -11.18
C GLU A 77 -3.80 -9.69 -10.64
N ILE A 78 -4.46 -8.72 -9.99
CA ILE A 78 -5.74 -8.89 -9.29
C ILE A 78 -6.69 -7.76 -9.71
N ALA A 79 -7.62 -8.07 -10.60
CA ALA A 79 -8.60 -7.12 -11.15
C ALA A 79 -10.01 -7.23 -10.52
N LYS A 80 -10.13 -7.93 -9.38
CA LYS A 80 -11.42 -8.20 -8.72
C LYS A 80 -11.22 -8.33 -7.21
N ASN A 81 -12.29 -8.15 -6.44
CA ASN A 81 -12.22 -8.31 -4.98
C ASN A 81 -11.78 -9.74 -4.65
N LEU A 82 -10.64 -9.90 -3.97
CA LEU A 82 -10.08 -11.19 -3.57
C LEU A 82 -9.34 -11.03 -2.25
N THR A 83 -9.14 -12.14 -1.55
CA THR A 83 -8.22 -12.22 -0.41
C THR A 83 -7.10 -13.20 -0.74
N LEU A 84 -5.84 -12.77 -0.66
CA LEU A 84 -4.66 -13.62 -0.73
C LEU A 84 -4.05 -13.73 0.67
N ILE A 85 -3.84 -14.95 1.15
CA ILE A 85 -3.31 -15.24 2.48
C ILE A 85 -2.13 -16.19 2.34
N GLY A 86 -0.94 -15.77 2.77
CA GLY A 86 0.22 -16.65 2.94
C GLY A 86 0.34 -17.24 4.34
N GLU A 87 1.36 -18.05 4.55
CA GLU A 87 1.69 -18.70 5.84
C GLU A 87 2.63 -17.84 6.72
N GLY A 88 2.94 -16.62 6.27
CA GLY A 88 3.80 -15.64 6.95
C GLY A 88 4.87 -15.05 6.01
N PRO A 89 5.37 -13.82 6.27
CA PRO A 89 6.35 -13.17 5.40
C PRO A 89 7.66 -13.93 5.17
N ALA A 90 8.06 -14.80 6.11
CA ALA A 90 9.25 -15.64 5.96
C ALA A 90 8.96 -16.98 5.26
N ALA A 91 7.69 -17.37 5.14
CA ALA A 91 7.27 -18.69 4.69
C ALA A 91 6.70 -18.67 3.27
N THR A 92 5.95 -17.62 2.91
CA THR A 92 5.34 -17.44 1.59
C THR A 92 5.94 -16.23 0.90
N ILE A 93 6.66 -16.45 -0.19
CA ILE A 93 7.41 -15.41 -0.91
C ILE A 93 6.91 -15.37 -2.36
N ILE A 94 6.39 -14.22 -2.80
CA ILE A 94 6.18 -13.90 -4.21
C ILE A 94 7.45 -13.22 -4.68
N ALA A 95 8.22 -13.86 -5.56
CA ALA A 95 9.48 -13.34 -6.06
C ALA A 95 9.32 -12.80 -7.48
N ALA A 96 9.99 -11.69 -7.79
CA ALA A 96 9.92 -11.12 -9.13
C ALA A 96 10.52 -12.08 -10.18
N PRO A 97 9.78 -12.38 -11.27
CA PRO A 97 10.33 -13.06 -12.43
C PRO A 97 11.30 -12.13 -13.19
N ALA A 98 12.03 -12.69 -14.15
CA ALA A 98 12.97 -11.93 -14.99
C ALA A 98 12.31 -10.80 -15.79
N THR A 99 11.00 -10.88 -16.04
CA THR A 99 10.22 -9.88 -16.78
C THR A 99 8.87 -9.65 -16.15
N LEU A 100 8.44 -8.39 -16.09
CA LEU A 100 7.12 -7.97 -15.59
C LEU A 100 6.28 -7.44 -16.77
N PRO A 101 5.51 -8.30 -17.48
CA PRO A 101 4.71 -7.88 -18.63
C PRO A 101 3.53 -6.97 -18.28
N VAL A 102 3.01 -7.04 -17.06
CA VAL A 102 1.90 -6.19 -16.61
C VAL A 102 2.45 -4.87 -16.09
N SER A 103 1.86 -3.76 -16.53
CA SER A 103 2.25 -2.41 -16.14
C SER A 103 1.04 -1.49 -16.10
N PHE A 104 1.18 -0.34 -15.45
CA PHE A 104 0.19 0.73 -15.54
C PHE A 104 0.86 2.09 -15.64
N TYR A 105 0.10 3.08 -16.10
CA TYR A 105 0.55 4.46 -16.25
C TYR A 105 -0.20 5.37 -15.29
N ARG A 106 0.54 6.26 -14.63
CA ARG A 106 -0.02 7.42 -13.89
C ARG A 106 0.62 8.70 -14.40
N ASP A 107 1.88 8.88 -14.08
CA ASP A 107 2.79 9.94 -14.53
C ASP A 107 3.90 9.35 -15.42
N ILE A 108 4.38 8.17 -15.05
CA ILE A 108 5.27 7.32 -15.82
C ILE A 108 4.72 5.89 -15.84
N GLN A 109 5.45 4.98 -16.50
CA GLN A 109 5.18 3.55 -16.43
C GLN A 109 5.64 2.96 -15.08
N TYR A 110 4.76 2.18 -14.46
CA TYR A 110 5.07 1.37 -13.28
C TYR A 110 4.99 -0.12 -13.59
N LEU A 111 5.96 -0.88 -13.07
CA LEU A 111 6.06 -2.33 -13.13
C LEU A 111 5.80 -2.92 -11.73
N PRO A 112 4.56 -3.29 -11.41
CA PRO A 112 4.22 -3.87 -10.13
C PRO A 112 4.53 -5.37 -10.06
N LEU A 113 5.13 -5.87 -8.98
CA LEU A 113 5.25 -7.31 -8.75
C LEU A 113 3.90 -7.92 -8.34
N VAL A 114 3.22 -7.30 -7.39
CA VAL A 114 1.82 -7.62 -7.04
C VAL A 114 0.96 -6.40 -7.37
N TYR A 115 -0.03 -6.59 -8.23
CA TYR A 115 -0.85 -5.52 -8.79
C TYR A 115 -2.33 -5.74 -8.52
N ALA A 116 -2.92 -4.91 -7.69
CA ALA A 116 -4.37 -4.82 -7.53
C ALA A 116 -4.89 -3.61 -8.31
N HIS A 117 -5.93 -3.79 -9.11
CA HIS A 117 -6.54 -2.67 -9.83
C HIS A 117 -8.04 -2.81 -10.04
N ASP A 118 -8.70 -1.65 -10.18
CA ASP A 118 -10.15 -1.53 -10.48
C ASP A 118 -11.09 -2.30 -9.52
N ALA A 119 -10.58 -2.67 -8.34
CA ALA A 119 -11.27 -3.48 -7.34
C ALA A 119 -11.38 -2.71 -6.02
N ALA A 120 -12.57 -2.67 -5.43
CA ALA A 120 -12.81 -1.90 -4.21
C ALA A 120 -12.16 -2.52 -2.97
N ASN A 121 -11.97 -3.85 -2.96
CA ASN A 121 -11.46 -4.58 -1.79
C ASN A 121 -10.61 -5.78 -2.18
N VAL A 122 -9.30 -5.56 -2.34
CA VAL A 122 -8.28 -6.62 -2.45
C VAL A 122 -7.49 -6.68 -1.15
N VAL A 123 -7.48 -7.86 -0.53
CA VAL A 123 -6.79 -8.11 0.73
C VAL A 123 -5.58 -8.99 0.47
N ILE A 124 -4.40 -8.56 0.94
CA ILE A 124 -3.12 -9.30 0.83
C ILE A 124 -2.54 -9.42 2.23
N LYS A 125 -2.34 -10.64 2.72
CA LYS A 125 -1.82 -10.88 4.07
C LYS A 125 -0.77 -11.95 4.17
N ASN A 126 0.07 -11.84 5.21
CA ASN A 126 0.95 -12.91 5.69
C ASN A 126 1.91 -13.46 4.61
N LEU A 127 2.52 -12.59 3.81
CA LEU A 127 3.43 -13.01 2.75
C LEU A 127 4.52 -11.97 2.50
N SER A 128 5.47 -12.29 1.65
CA SER A 128 6.45 -11.33 1.15
C SER A 128 6.30 -11.09 -0.35
N ALA A 129 6.45 -9.84 -0.77
CA ALA A 129 6.70 -9.46 -2.15
C ALA A 129 8.18 -9.09 -2.27
N ASP A 130 8.94 -9.93 -2.97
CA ASP A 130 10.39 -9.81 -3.12
C ASP A 130 10.79 -9.49 -4.56
N GLY A 131 11.05 -8.21 -4.81
CA GLY A 131 11.56 -7.68 -6.07
C GLY A 131 13.08 -7.58 -6.14
N ASN A 132 13.86 -8.16 -5.22
CA ASN A 132 15.32 -7.99 -5.17
C ASN A 132 16.08 -8.47 -6.42
N THR A 133 15.46 -9.28 -7.26
CA THR A 133 16.04 -9.80 -8.50
C THR A 133 15.65 -8.99 -9.75
N PHE A 134 14.82 -7.96 -9.60
CA PHE A 134 14.27 -7.21 -10.72
C PHE A 134 14.99 -5.88 -10.93
N GLU A 135 15.39 -5.64 -12.18
CA GLU A 135 15.98 -4.37 -12.63
C GLU A 135 15.18 -3.83 -13.82
N SER A 136 15.00 -2.51 -13.87
CA SER A 136 14.40 -1.83 -15.02
C SER A 136 15.10 -0.50 -15.25
N ALA A 137 15.55 -0.27 -16.47
CA ALA A 137 16.25 0.95 -16.85
C ALA A 137 15.32 2.15 -17.08
N THR A 138 14.05 1.91 -17.41
CA THR A 138 13.15 2.95 -17.94
C THR A 138 11.83 3.11 -17.17
N ALA A 139 11.35 2.07 -16.49
CA ALA A 139 10.09 2.10 -15.77
C ALA A 139 10.33 2.02 -14.25
N ALA A 140 9.48 2.69 -13.48
CA ALA A 140 9.53 2.57 -12.02
C ALA A 140 9.01 1.21 -11.57
N PHE A 141 9.66 0.60 -10.60
CA PHE A 141 9.19 -0.64 -10.00
C PHE A 141 8.28 -0.35 -8.80
N ALA A 142 7.27 -1.19 -8.60
CA ALA A 142 6.46 -1.21 -7.38
C ALA A 142 6.42 -2.63 -6.82
N GLY A 143 6.76 -2.83 -5.54
CA GLY A 143 6.65 -4.14 -4.91
C GLY A 143 5.20 -4.61 -4.84
N ILE A 144 4.34 -3.78 -4.25
CA ILE A 144 2.89 -3.96 -4.26
C ILE A 144 2.24 -2.66 -4.72
N ALA A 145 1.38 -2.73 -5.73
CA ALA A 145 0.66 -1.58 -6.26
C ALA A 145 -0.87 -1.78 -6.22
N TYR A 146 -1.58 -0.74 -5.83
CA TYR A 146 -3.03 -0.61 -5.88
C TYR A 146 -3.38 0.58 -6.79
N SER A 147 -3.84 0.35 -8.01
CA SER A 147 -4.26 1.43 -8.93
C SER A 147 -5.77 1.44 -9.10
N GLN A 148 -6.42 2.55 -8.75
CA GLN A 148 -7.88 2.65 -8.70
C GLN A 148 -8.52 1.52 -7.88
N ALA A 149 -7.81 1.06 -6.84
CA ALA A 149 -8.17 -0.06 -6.01
C ALA A 149 -8.09 0.27 -4.51
N GLY A 150 -8.83 -0.49 -3.71
CA GLY A 150 -8.84 -0.40 -2.25
C GLY A 150 -8.69 -1.76 -1.59
N GLY A 151 -8.61 -1.77 -0.27
CA GLY A 151 -8.52 -3.00 0.52
C GLY A 151 -7.51 -2.91 1.65
N LEU A 152 -6.74 -3.98 1.84
CA LEU A 152 -5.85 -4.16 2.99
C LEU A 152 -4.58 -4.91 2.60
N VAL A 153 -3.42 -4.38 2.98
CA VAL A 153 -2.13 -5.07 2.98
C VAL A 153 -1.68 -5.18 4.43
N ASP A 154 -1.58 -6.40 4.96
CA ASP A 154 -1.41 -6.62 6.40
C ASP A 154 -0.42 -7.75 6.71
N ASN A 155 0.53 -7.50 7.62
CA ASN A 155 1.59 -8.46 7.94
C ASN A 155 2.32 -8.96 6.68
N VAL A 156 2.81 -8.01 5.87
CA VAL A 156 3.55 -8.28 4.64
C VAL A 156 4.97 -7.73 4.72
N LYS A 157 5.95 -8.44 4.14
CA LYS A 157 7.29 -7.90 3.90
C LYS A 157 7.45 -7.51 2.44
N ILE A 158 7.79 -6.26 2.17
CA ILE A 158 8.06 -5.77 0.82
C ILE A 158 9.55 -5.43 0.72
N SER A 159 10.24 -6.05 -0.23
CA SER A 159 11.59 -5.69 -0.66
C SER A 159 11.61 -5.48 -2.16
N THR A 160 12.26 -4.42 -2.63
CA THR A 160 12.22 -4.02 -4.04
C THR A 160 13.62 -3.54 -4.42
N ALA A 161 14.49 -4.46 -4.89
CA ALA A 161 15.94 -4.23 -5.07
C ALA A 161 16.30 -2.75 -5.27
N PRO A 162 17.34 -2.20 -4.60
CA PRO A 162 17.75 -0.82 -4.80
C PRO A 162 18.16 -0.64 -6.27
N ASN A 163 17.20 -0.29 -7.12
CA ASN A 163 17.38 -0.25 -8.56
C ASN A 163 18.30 0.94 -8.85
N PRO A 164 19.54 0.72 -9.33
CA PRO A 164 20.43 1.81 -9.66
C PRO A 164 20.01 2.35 -11.04
N VAL A 165 18.82 2.93 -11.12
CA VAL A 165 18.47 3.76 -12.29
C VAL A 165 19.09 5.13 -12.07
N PRO A 166 19.69 5.73 -13.11
CA PRO A 166 20.17 7.11 -13.05
C PRO A 166 19.11 8.07 -12.50
N TYR A 167 19.59 9.17 -11.88
CA TYR A 167 18.82 10.20 -11.16
C TYR A 167 17.48 10.63 -11.78
N SER A 168 17.28 10.50 -13.10
CA SER A 168 16.04 10.92 -13.79
C SER A 168 14.83 10.01 -13.58
N ASN A 169 14.99 8.75 -13.12
CA ASN A 169 13.90 7.77 -13.02
C ASN A 169 13.62 7.31 -11.59
N GLN A 170 14.05 8.09 -10.59
CA GLN A 170 13.86 7.82 -9.17
C GLN A 170 12.37 7.94 -8.79
N LEU A 171 11.55 6.95 -9.13
CA LEU A 171 10.11 6.90 -8.82
C LEU A 171 9.67 5.51 -8.34
N GLY A 172 10.60 4.61 -8.02
CA GLY A 172 10.26 3.29 -7.49
C GLY A 172 9.66 3.32 -6.09
N TYR A 173 8.70 2.44 -5.86
CA TYR A 173 7.94 2.29 -4.62
C TYR A 173 8.11 0.90 -4.02
N GLY A 174 8.19 0.80 -2.68
CA GLY A 174 7.88 -0.46 -2.00
C GLY A 174 6.40 -0.78 -2.15
N PHE A 175 5.56 0.08 -1.57
CA PHE A 175 4.11 0.06 -1.68
C PHE A 175 3.62 1.33 -2.39
N LEU A 176 2.71 1.17 -3.35
CA LEU A 176 2.08 2.27 -4.08
C LEU A 176 0.57 2.09 -4.11
N ALA A 177 -0.19 3.09 -3.67
CA ALA A 177 -1.62 3.17 -3.88
C ALA A 177 -1.99 4.49 -4.55
N ASN A 178 -2.82 4.44 -5.59
CA ASN A 178 -3.38 5.62 -6.25
C ASN A 178 -4.88 5.48 -6.54
N ALA A 179 -5.63 6.56 -6.35
CA ALA A 179 -7.00 6.68 -6.86
C ALA A 179 -7.38 8.13 -7.19
N ASP A 180 -7.82 8.37 -8.42
CA ASP A 180 -8.17 9.70 -8.96
C ASP A 180 -9.24 9.66 -10.07
N ASN A 181 -9.89 8.51 -10.28
CA ASN A 181 -10.88 8.29 -11.32
C ASN A 181 -12.34 8.66 -10.93
N ASN A 182 -12.52 9.53 -9.93
CA ASN A 182 -13.81 9.91 -9.32
C ASN A 182 -14.50 8.77 -8.56
N THR A 183 -13.80 7.68 -8.27
CA THR A 183 -14.31 6.61 -7.41
C THR A 183 -13.49 6.55 -6.14
N ALA A 184 -14.15 6.79 -5.00
CA ALA A 184 -13.49 6.72 -3.70
C ALA A 184 -12.89 5.33 -3.46
N ARG A 185 -11.63 5.30 -3.00
CA ARG A 185 -10.92 4.10 -2.57
C ARG A 185 -10.35 4.29 -1.17
N ASN A 186 -10.49 3.24 -0.36
CA ASN A 186 -9.86 3.16 0.96
C ASN A 186 -8.83 2.05 0.93
N ILE A 187 -7.63 2.31 1.44
CA ILE A 187 -6.55 1.33 1.49
C ILE A 187 -5.82 1.44 2.81
N THR A 188 -5.60 0.29 3.44
CA THR A 188 -4.80 0.19 4.67
C THR A 188 -3.55 -0.62 4.41
N LEU A 189 -2.40 -0.08 4.77
CA LEU A 189 -1.13 -0.79 4.92
C LEU A 189 -0.86 -0.92 6.42
N SER A 190 -0.87 -2.14 6.95
CA SER A 190 -0.71 -2.36 8.39
C SER A 190 0.27 -3.47 8.74
N ASN A 191 0.90 -3.36 9.91
CA ASN A 191 1.77 -4.39 10.49
C ASN A 191 2.83 -4.92 9.53
N SER A 192 3.24 -4.12 8.55
CA SER A 192 4.06 -4.56 7.41
C SER A 192 5.47 -3.99 7.51
N THR A 193 6.42 -4.67 6.87
CA THR A 193 7.82 -4.28 6.83
C THR A 193 8.19 -3.88 5.40
N ILE A 194 8.72 -2.67 5.22
CA ILE A 194 9.20 -2.20 3.91
C ILE A 194 10.68 -1.82 4.03
N ILE A 195 11.51 -2.50 3.25
CA ILE A 195 12.98 -2.36 3.27
C ILE A 195 13.51 -2.45 1.85
N SER A 196 14.76 -2.03 1.64
CA SER A 196 15.47 -2.23 0.36
C SER A 196 14.60 -1.80 -0.83
N TYR A 197 14.27 -0.51 -0.90
CA TYR A 197 13.47 0.09 -1.98
C TYR A 197 14.22 1.25 -2.62
N GLN A 198 13.77 1.68 -3.80
CA GLN A 198 14.46 2.71 -4.56
C GLN A 198 14.26 4.11 -3.94
N ARG A 199 13.06 4.70 -4.02
CA ARG A 199 12.81 6.07 -3.55
C ARG A 199 11.79 6.16 -2.44
N PHE A 200 10.59 5.65 -2.67
CA PHE A 200 9.48 5.79 -1.72
C PHE A 200 9.20 4.43 -1.06
N ALA A 201 9.13 4.37 0.27
CA ALA A 201 8.74 3.13 0.93
C ALA A 201 7.25 2.85 0.69
N ALA A 202 6.38 3.82 1.00
CA ALA A 202 4.94 3.73 0.81
C ALA A 202 4.39 5.05 0.22
N GLY A 203 3.60 4.97 -0.85
CA GLY A 203 2.94 6.13 -1.46
C GLY A 203 1.42 6.01 -1.44
N PHE A 204 0.74 7.06 -0.99
CA PHE A 204 -0.72 7.23 -1.06
C PHE A 204 -1.04 8.47 -1.88
N LEU A 205 -1.62 8.27 -3.07
CA LEU A 205 -1.72 9.30 -4.09
C LEU A 205 -3.15 9.44 -4.65
N GLY A 206 -3.55 10.67 -4.95
CA GLY A 206 -4.73 10.96 -5.75
C GLY A 206 -5.95 11.37 -4.92
N LYS A 207 -6.75 12.27 -5.53
CA LYS A 207 -7.85 12.98 -4.88
C LYS A 207 -8.97 12.08 -4.34
N ASP A 208 -9.09 10.85 -4.84
CA ASP A 208 -10.13 9.90 -4.45
C ASP A 208 -9.61 8.79 -3.53
N LEU A 209 -8.34 8.88 -3.09
CA LEU A 209 -7.74 7.93 -2.17
C LEU A 209 -7.80 8.43 -0.72
N THR A 210 -8.27 7.55 0.17
CA THR A 210 -8.06 7.67 1.61
C THR A 210 -7.16 6.52 2.07
N GLY A 211 -5.94 6.84 2.48
CA GLY A 211 -4.95 5.88 2.94
C GLY A 211 -4.89 5.72 4.47
N THR A 212 -4.48 4.56 4.94
CA THR A 212 -4.04 4.35 6.32
C THR A 212 -2.71 3.60 6.32
N ALA A 213 -1.71 4.12 7.04
CA ALA A 213 -0.48 3.42 7.35
C ALA A 213 -0.41 3.23 8.87
N ASP A 214 -0.60 2.01 9.36
CA ASP A 214 -0.70 1.69 10.80
C ASP A 214 0.27 0.60 11.24
N GLY A 215 1.16 0.89 12.20
CA GLY A 215 1.98 -0.16 12.80
C GLY A 215 3.05 -0.75 11.88
N ASN A 216 3.48 -0.03 10.84
CA ASN A 216 4.48 -0.54 9.90
C ASN A 216 5.91 -0.27 10.37
N THR A 217 6.85 -1.12 9.95
CA THR A 217 8.29 -0.89 10.08
C THR A 217 8.88 -0.52 8.73
N ILE A 218 9.47 0.66 8.63
CA ILE A 218 10.06 1.19 7.39
C ILE A 218 11.51 1.53 7.64
N LEU A 219 12.39 0.98 6.80
CA LEU A 219 13.84 1.18 6.90
C LEU A 219 14.40 1.75 5.60
N GLY A 220 14.89 2.98 5.67
CA GLY A 220 15.71 3.57 4.60
C GLY A 220 17.11 2.99 4.55
N ALA A 221 17.85 3.35 3.51
CA ALA A 221 19.19 2.87 3.22
C ALA A 221 20.27 3.40 4.19
N GLY A 222 19.92 4.34 5.08
CA GLY A 222 20.89 5.12 5.83
C GLY A 222 21.47 6.25 4.99
N LYS A 223 22.72 6.62 5.26
CA LYS A 223 23.45 7.65 4.49
C LYS A 223 23.62 7.20 3.05
N THR A 224 23.15 8.01 2.11
CA THR A 224 23.28 7.78 0.69
C THR A 224 23.36 9.10 -0.08
N ASP A 225 24.12 9.15 -1.17
CA ASP A 225 24.13 10.23 -2.15
C ASP A 225 23.40 9.83 -3.45
N ALA A 226 22.98 8.57 -3.56
CA ALA A 226 22.40 8.00 -4.77
C ALA A 226 20.95 8.43 -5.01
N VAL A 227 20.14 8.55 -3.94
CA VAL A 227 18.72 8.88 -4.02
C VAL A 227 18.20 9.51 -2.73
N THR A 228 17.38 10.55 -2.87
CA THR A 228 16.63 11.14 -1.74
C THR A 228 15.46 10.23 -1.39
N GLN A 229 15.66 9.32 -0.45
CA GLN A 229 14.61 8.39 -0.04
C GLN A 229 13.56 9.07 0.82
N ASN A 230 12.31 8.63 0.64
CA ASN A 230 11.18 9.04 1.45
C ASN A 230 10.48 7.81 2.02
N GLY A 231 10.06 7.84 3.28
CA GLY A 231 9.34 6.74 3.91
C GLY A 231 7.91 6.71 3.42
N ILE A 232 7.02 7.45 4.09
CA ILE A 232 5.60 7.51 3.74
C ILE A 232 5.31 8.82 3.01
N LEU A 233 4.89 8.72 1.74
CA LEU A 233 4.41 9.84 0.92
C LEU A 233 2.89 9.88 0.91
N VAL A 234 2.31 11.04 1.20
CA VAL A 234 0.88 11.35 0.94
C VAL A 234 0.83 12.56 0.01
N SER A 235 0.23 12.41 -1.17
CA SER A 235 0.22 13.49 -2.16
C SER A 235 -0.93 13.45 -3.15
N LEU A 236 -0.96 14.42 -4.06
CA LEU A 236 -1.93 14.55 -5.14
C LEU A 236 -3.38 14.57 -4.62
N GLN A 237 -3.60 15.30 -3.53
CA GLN A 237 -4.88 15.45 -2.84
C GLN A 237 -5.43 14.18 -2.19
N ALA A 238 -4.60 13.16 -1.96
CA ALA A 238 -4.97 12.05 -1.09
C ALA A 238 -5.21 12.55 0.34
N ALA A 239 -6.12 11.89 1.05
CA ALA A 239 -6.22 11.99 2.50
C ALA A 239 -5.56 10.76 3.13
N ALA A 240 -4.99 10.88 4.33
CA ALA A 240 -4.43 9.72 5.01
C ALA A 240 -4.38 9.83 6.54
N THR A 241 -4.33 8.66 7.19
CA THR A 241 -3.92 8.51 8.59
C THR A 241 -2.62 7.71 8.65
N VAL A 242 -1.56 8.32 9.14
CA VAL A 242 -0.23 7.73 9.31
C VAL A 242 0.03 7.61 10.81
N LYS A 243 -0.08 6.40 11.35
CA LYS A 243 0.01 6.19 12.79
C LYS A 243 0.80 4.96 13.24
N ASN A 244 1.37 5.03 14.44
CA ASN A 244 2.06 3.90 15.09
C ASN A 244 3.19 3.27 14.27
N ASN A 245 3.74 3.95 13.26
CA ASN A 245 4.79 3.40 12.42
C ASN A 245 6.16 3.59 13.09
N THR A 246 7.07 2.65 12.86
CA THR A 246 8.50 2.78 13.18
C THR A 246 9.26 3.04 11.88
N ILE A 247 9.87 4.22 11.76
CA ILE A 247 10.49 4.70 10.52
C ILE A 247 11.94 5.10 10.82
N LYS A 248 12.91 4.52 10.10
CA LYS A 248 14.33 4.73 10.41
C LYS A 248 15.24 4.93 9.20
N ASN A 249 16.36 5.62 9.42
CA ASN A 249 17.53 5.66 8.54
C ASN A 249 17.29 6.32 7.17
N PHE A 250 16.84 7.56 7.16
CA PHE A 250 16.62 8.36 5.96
C PHE A 250 17.61 9.51 5.91
N MET A 251 18.74 9.37 5.22
CA MET A 251 19.80 10.38 5.23
C MET A 251 20.36 10.60 3.82
N TYR A 252 20.23 11.82 3.29
CA TYR A 252 20.81 12.18 2.00
C TYR A 252 22.08 13.02 2.18
N THR A 253 23.15 12.66 1.46
CA THR A 253 24.48 13.27 1.53
C THR A 253 24.94 13.89 0.20
N GLY A 254 24.13 13.76 -0.86
CA GLY A 254 24.49 14.19 -2.21
C GLY A 254 24.13 15.66 -2.53
N GLY A 255 24.13 16.56 -1.55
CA GLY A 255 23.85 17.99 -1.70
C GLY A 255 22.55 18.45 -1.01
N ASN A 256 21.95 19.53 -1.52
CA ASN A 256 20.97 20.35 -0.77
C ASN A 256 19.53 19.79 -0.70
N LEU A 257 19.31 18.52 -1.05
CA LEU A 257 18.01 17.87 -0.89
C LEU A 257 17.96 17.15 0.46
N THR A 258 16.77 16.72 0.87
CA THR A 258 16.58 15.97 2.13
C THR A 258 15.87 14.65 1.90
N ALA A 259 16.30 13.61 2.63
CA ALA A 259 15.56 12.37 2.78
C ALA A 259 14.52 12.50 3.89
N ILE A 260 13.28 12.05 3.64
CA ILE A 260 12.13 12.36 4.50
C ILE A 260 11.52 11.10 5.11
N GLY A 261 11.26 11.06 6.41
CA GLY A 261 10.55 9.97 7.06
C GLY A 261 9.06 9.90 6.65
N ILE A 262 8.32 10.97 6.92
CA ILE A 262 6.90 11.13 6.51
C ILE A 262 6.76 12.43 5.73
N TYR A 263 6.28 12.35 4.49
CA TYR A 263 6.13 13.47 3.58
C TYR A 263 4.67 13.66 3.14
N ALA A 264 4.02 14.74 3.56
CA ALA A 264 2.71 15.15 3.06
C ALA A 264 2.87 16.38 2.16
N ILE A 265 2.61 16.25 0.86
CA ILE A 265 2.74 17.34 -0.11
C ILE A 265 1.50 17.41 -0.99
N ASP A 266 0.87 18.58 -1.07
CA ASP A 266 -0.35 18.79 -1.85
C ASP A 266 -1.46 17.79 -1.47
N ALA A 267 -1.53 17.41 -0.20
CA ALA A 267 -2.48 16.44 0.32
C ALA A 267 -3.73 17.14 0.88
N LYS A 268 -4.84 16.39 0.94
CA LYS A 268 -5.94 16.72 1.85
C LYS A 268 -5.45 16.59 3.30
N PRO A 269 -6.20 17.05 4.31
CA PRO A 269 -5.80 16.91 5.71
C PRO A 269 -5.31 15.49 6.05
N VAL A 270 -4.09 15.39 6.58
CA VAL A 270 -3.47 14.14 7.02
C VAL A 270 -3.46 14.10 8.55
N THR A 271 -3.65 12.93 9.14
CA THR A 271 -3.38 12.70 10.57
C THR A 271 -2.07 11.94 10.71
N ILE A 272 -1.06 12.53 11.33
CA ILE A 272 0.28 11.95 11.55
C ILE A 272 0.49 11.81 13.05
N THR A 273 0.31 10.61 13.61
CA THR A 273 0.27 10.44 15.06
C THR A 273 0.86 9.15 15.63
N GLY A 274 1.51 9.21 16.79
CA GLY A 274 2.02 8.01 17.45
C GLY A 274 3.19 7.33 16.71
N ASN A 275 3.80 8.00 15.73
CA ASN A 275 4.92 7.41 14.97
C ASN A 275 6.23 7.58 15.74
N GLN A 276 7.11 6.59 15.60
CA GLN A 276 8.48 6.60 16.09
C GLN A 276 9.42 6.77 14.91
N LEU A 277 10.10 7.91 14.83
CA LEU A 277 11.06 8.21 13.77
C LEU A 277 12.47 8.30 14.36
N THR A 278 13.43 7.62 13.75
CA THR A 278 14.83 7.63 14.20
C THR A 278 15.77 7.84 13.04
N ASP A 279 16.70 8.78 13.15
CA ASP A 279 17.73 9.03 12.15
C ASP A 279 17.15 9.30 10.75
N CYS A 280 16.18 10.21 10.70
CA CYS A 280 15.60 10.76 9.48
C CYS A 280 16.04 12.21 9.35
N GLN A 281 16.76 12.58 8.28
CA GLN A 281 17.26 13.92 8.01
C GLN A 281 16.15 14.96 8.12
N THR A 282 15.03 14.75 7.43
CA THR A 282 13.75 15.36 7.79
C THR A 282 12.80 14.28 8.30
N ALA A 283 12.45 14.31 9.58
CA ALA A 283 11.56 13.28 10.12
C ALA A 283 10.13 13.44 9.58
N ILE A 284 9.52 14.62 9.69
CA ILE A 284 8.19 14.92 9.14
C ILE A 284 8.24 16.20 8.33
N PHE A 285 7.82 16.15 7.06
CA PHE A 285 7.65 17.33 6.22
C PHE A 285 6.21 17.42 5.71
N CYS A 286 5.54 18.53 5.99
CA CYS A 286 4.24 18.85 5.40
C CYS A 286 4.29 20.15 4.61
N ILE A 287 3.85 20.14 3.35
CA ILE A 287 3.77 21.33 2.50
C ILE A 287 2.45 21.34 1.72
N ASN A 288 1.82 22.51 1.63
CA ASN A 288 0.55 22.68 0.93
C ASN A 288 -0.54 21.66 1.33
N SER A 289 -0.58 21.27 2.61
CA SER A 289 -1.44 20.21 3.14
C SER A 289 -2.23 20.70 4.35
N THR A 290 -2.99 21.78 4.15
CA THR A 290 -3.69 22.53 5.21
C THR A 290 -4.68 21.64 5.98
N GLY A 291 -4.72 21.81 7.31
CA GLY A 291 -5.57 21.02 8.22
C GLY A 291 -4.89 19.74 8.73
N THR A 292 -3.65 19.46 8.32
CA THR A 292 -2.88 18.32 8.79
C THR A 292 -2.56 18.43 10.29
N GLN A 293 -2.73 17.32 11.00
CA GLN A 293 -2.45 17.18 12.43
C GLN A 293 -1.20 16.32 12.62
N ILE A 294 -0.22 16.84 13.35
CA ILE A 294 1.07 16.20 13.65
C ILE A 294 1.17 16.11 15.17
N THR A 295 0.79 14.96 15.75
CA THR A 295 0.62 14.83 17.19
C THR A 295 1.20 13.56 17.77
N GLN A 296 1.75 13.59 18.98
CA GLN A 296 2.16 12.37 19.71
C GLN A 296 3.22 11.53 18.97
N ASN A 297 4.03 12.14 18.11
CA ASN A 297 5.15 11.45 17.47
C ASN A 297 6.40 11.55 18.35
N ARG A 298 7.22 10.50 18.36
CA ARG A 298 8.56 10.51 18.97
C ARG A 298 9.60 10.53 17.87
N ILE A 299 10.46 11.54 17.87
CA ILE A 299 11.51 11.77 16.89
C ILE A 299 12.85 11.75 17.60
N VAL A 300 13.78 10.92 17.13
CA VAL A 300 15.08 10.73 17.74
C VAL A 300 16.19 10.92 16.72
N PHE A 301 17.13 11.78 17.06
CA PHE A 301 18.35 12.02 16.32
C PHE A 301 19.51 11.42 17.12
N ASN A 302 20.16 10.36 16.64
CA ASN A 302 21.33 9.81 17.34
C ASN A 302 22.59 10.57 16.92
N ALA A 303 23.32 11.18 17.87
CA ALA A 303 24.53 11.96 17.57
C ALA A 303 25.56 11.20 16.72
N ALA A 304 25.71 9.89 16.90
CA ALA A 304 26.62 9.07 16.10
C ALA A 304 26.23 8.98 14.60
N THR A 305 24.98 9.28 14.25
CA THR A 305 24.47 9.23 12.88
C THR A 305 24.65 10.56 12.14
N TYR A 306 24.68 11.69 12.86
CA TYR A 306 24.77 13.04 12.27
C TYR A 306 26.22 13.55 12.39
N ASP A 307 26.96 13.49 11.28
CA ASP A 307 28.34 14.02 11.17
C ASP A 307 28.38 15.26 10.28
N ASP A 308 29.58 15.83 10.06
CA ASP A 308 29.82 17.03 9.26
C ASP A 308 29.30 16.96 7.80
N ASN A 309 28.87 15.78 7.31
CA ASN A 309 28.32 15.61 5.97
C ASN A 309 26.80 15.82 5.90
N ILE A 310 26.14 16.14 7.03
CA ILE A 310 24.71 16.41 7.09
C ILE A 310 24.50 17.87 7.45
N ASP A 311 24.23 18.69 6.43
CA ASP A 311 24.16 20.15 6.56
C ASP A 311 23.05 20.64 7.51
N TYR A 312 21.97 19.88 7.65
CA TYR A 312 20.82 20.23 8.48
C TYR A 312 19.92 19.01 8.74
N SER A 313 19.13 19.09 9.81
CA SER A 313 18.05 18.15 10.09
C SER A 313 16.81 18.87 10.62
N TRP A 314 15.63 18.30 10.40
CA TRP A 314 14.38 18.84 10.92
C TRP A 314 13.52 17.74 11.53
N GLY A 315 13.08 17.93 12.77
CA GLY A 315 12.05 17.08 13.38
C GLY A 315 10.71 17.23 12.65
N VAL A 316 10.19 18.45 12.63
CA VAL A 316 8.95 18.78 11.92
C VAL A 316 9.17 20.04 11.10
N LEU A 317 9.08 19.90 9.77
CA LEU A 317 9.07 21.01 8.83
C LEU A 317 7.65 21.18 8.29
N VAL A 318 7.12 22.40 8.34
CA VAL A 318 5.82 22.74 7.77
C VAL A 318 5.90 23.98 6.90
N GLU A 319 5.30 23.93 5.73
CA GLU A 319 5.32 25.04 4.76
C GLU A 319 3.94 25.24 4.10
N LYS A 320 3.63 26.48 3.73
CA LYS A 320 2.48 26.83 2.88
C LYS A 320 1.15 26.19 3.33
N GLY A 321 0.71 26.46 4.56
CA GLY A 321 -0.57 25.95 5.05
C GLY A 321 -0.76 26.17 6.56
N ASN A 322 -1.90 25.72 7.08
CA ASN A 322 -2.17 25.72 8.52
C ASN A 322 -2.09 24.31 9.07
N TYR A 323 -1.30 24.13 10.14
CA TYR A 323 -0.97 22.82 10.71
C TYR A 323 -1.20 22.82 12.21
N THR A 324 -1.68 21.71 12.77
CA THR A 324 -1.69 21.50 14.22
C THR A 324 -0.48 20.64 14.57
N VAL A 325 0.47 21.21 15.31
CA VAL A 325 1.67 20.50 15.78
C VAL A 325 1.67 20.56 17.30
N SER A 326 1.44 19.42 17.96
CA SER A 326 1.32 19.38 19.42
C SER A 326 1.71 18.03 19.99
N GLN A 327 2.18 18.00 21.24
CA GLN A 327 2.49 16.75 21.95
C GLN A 327 3.50 15.83 21.24
N ASN A 328 4.38 16.36 20.39
CA ASN A 328 5.49 15.59 19.82
C ASN A 328 6.69 15.66 20.75
N GLU A 329 7.41 14.56 20.87
CA GLU A 329 8.68 14.47 21.58
C GLU A 329 9.82 14.47 20.55
N ILE A 330 10.75 15.40 20.68
CA ILE A 330 11.91 15.52 19.79
C ILE A 330 13.17 15.45 20.64
N ASP A 331 13.98 14.43 20.40
CA ASP A 331 15.24 14.17 21.07
C ASP A 331 16.39 14.41 20.08
N GLY A 332 17.11 15.52 20.26
CA GLY A 332 18.21 15.95 19.39
C GLY A 332 19.53 15.21 19.63
N GLY A 333 19.60 14.25 20.54
CA GLY A 333 20.81 13.43 20.72
C GLY A 333 22.03 14.13 21.34
N GLY A 334 21.92 15.41 21.73
CA GLY A 334 22.96 16.15 22.45
C GLY A 334 23.91 16.99 21.60
N GLU A 335 23.79 16.96 20.27
CA GLU A 335 24.46 17.86 19.32
C GLU A 335 23.37 18.77 18.73
N GLY A 336 23.31 20.03 19.17
CA GLY A 336 22.23 20.94 18.78
C GLY A 336 22.43 21.51 17.38
N THR A 337 21.43 21.34 16.52
CA THR A 337 20.98 22.35 15.53
C THR A 337 19.46 22.28 15.40
#